data_AF-A0A645I5B3-F1
#
_entry.id   AF-A0A645I5B3-F1
#
_cell.length_a   1.000
_cell.length_b   1.000
_cell.length_c   1.000
_cell.angle_alpha   90.00
_cell.angle_beta   90.00
_cell.angle_gamma   90.00
#
_symmetry.space_group_name_H-M   'P 1'
#
loop_
_entity.id
_entity.type
_entity.pdbx_description
1 polymer ?
#
loop_
_entity_poly.entity_id
_entity_poly.type
_entity_poly.pdbx_seq_one_letter_code
_entity_poly.pdbx_strand_id
1 'polypeptide(L)'
;MEIKYEEYFHFKSTKHWRFDFHLIEYRMLIEIAGGPWSGGRKGKLATKAWSIDRYDHAEEMGYRFQQFLPADINMGRATMWLRNLKASYGPVQTIPTIESD
;
A
#
# COMPACT_ATOMS: atom_id res chain seq x y z
N MET A 1 16.28 -3.92 11.32
CA MET A 1 15.65 -3.96 9.99
C MET A 1 14.96 -2.66 9.71
N GLU A 2 15.25 -2.06 8.55
CA GLU A 2 14.62 -0.88 7.99
C GLU A 2 13.56 -1.33 6.97
N ILE A 3 12.44 -0.61 6.84
CA ILE A 3 11.42 -0.96 5.85
C ILE A 3 11.88 -0.42 4.50
N LYS A 4 12.10 -1.30 3.52
CA LYS A 4 12.38 -0.88 2.14
C LYS A 4 11.11 -0.44 1.45
N TYR A 5 11.17 0.68 0.73
CA TYR A 5 10.03 1.23 0.03
C TYR A 5 10.39 1.85 -1.32
N GLU A 6 9.39 1.97 -2.19
CA GLU A 6 9.42 2.74 -3.43
C GLU A 6 8.37 3.85 -3.35
N GLU A 7 8.68 5.03 -3.86
CA GLU A 7 7.75 6.15 -3.97
C GLU A 7 7.08 6.16 -5.35
N TYR A 8 5.86 6.72 -5.43
CA TYR A 8 5.15 6.90 -6.71
C TYR A 8 5.03 5.60 -7.53
N PHE A 9 4.75 4.50 -6.84
CA PHE A 9 4.79 3.16 -7.41
C PHE A 9 3.68 2.93 -8.43
N HIS A 10 4.06 2.35 -9.57
CA HIS A 10 3.17 1.87 -10.62
C HIS A 10 3.45 0.39 -10.89
N PHE A 11 2.48 -0.48 -10.61
CA PHE A 11 2.59 -1.91 -10.94
C PHE A 11 2.20 -2.21 -12.40
N LYS A 12 1.51 -1.29 -13.08
CA LYS A 12 1.22 -1.33 -14.52
C LYS A 12 1.59 0.00 -15.15
N SER A 13 2.47 -0.02 -16.16
CA SER A 13 2.94 1.19 -16.86
C SER A 13 1.88 1.86 -17.75
N THR A 14 0.86 1.10 -18.17
CA THR A 14 -0.13 1.53 -19.17
C THR A 14 -1.35 2.26 -18.59
N LYS A 15 -1.44 2.35 -17.26
CA LYS A 15 -2.56 3.01 -16.56
C LYS A 15 -2.01 4.10 -15.64
N HIS A 16 -2.77 5.17 -15.45
CA HIS A 16 -2.46 6.22 -14.45
C HIS A 16 -2.72 5.73 -13.01
N TRP A 17 -2.27 4.53 -12.70
CA TRP A 17 -2.47 3.84 -11.43
C TRP A 17 -1.20 3.96 -10.61
N ARG A 18 -1.19 4.98 -9.75
CA ARG A 18 -0.08 5.29 -8.85
C ARG A 18 -0.51 5.11 -7.40
N PHE A 19 0.36 4.52 -6.60
CA PHE A 19 0.31 4.58 -5.15
C PHE A 19 1.45 5.47 -4.64
N ASP A 20 1.28 6.11 -3.48
CA ASP A 20 2.31 7.01 -2.96
C ASP A 20 3.53 6.22 -2.49
N PHE A 21 3.31 5.06 -1.85
CA PHE A 21 4.38 4.15 -1.47
C PHE A 21 4.06 2.68 -1.75
N HIS A 22 5.11 1.92 -1.99
CA HIS A 22 5.10 0.46 -2.01
C HIS A 22 6.15 -0.05 -1.00
N LEU A 23 5.70 -0.72 0.06
CA LEU A 23 6.57 -1.40 1.03
C LEU A 23 6.92 -2.79 0.49
N ILE A 24 8.10 -2.91 -0.09
CA ILE A 24 8.52 -4.03 -0.97
C ILE A 24 8.35 -5.39 -0.27
N GLU A 25 8.91 -5.52 0.93
CA GLU A 25 8.95 -6.79 1.67
C GLU A 25 7.57 -7.23 2.18
N TYR A 26 6.62 -6.29 2.25
CA TYR A 26 5.28 -6.51 2.79
C TYR A 26 4.22 -6.68 1.70
N ARG A 27 4.60 -6.46 0.41
CA ARG A 27 3.66 -6.29 -0.71
C ARG A 27 2.51 -5.37 -0.34
N MET A 28 2.86 -4.22 0.24
CA MET A 28 1.90 -3.31 0.84
C MET A 28 1.96 -1.95 0.17
N LEU A 29 0.83 -1.51 -0.36
CA LEU A 29 0.67 -0.24 -1.05
C LEU A 29 0.06 0.79 -0.10
N ILE A 30 0.63 1.99 -0.05
CA ILE A 30 0.13 3.08 0.80
C ILE A 30 -0.32 4.23 -0.09
N GLU A 31 -1.48 4.78 0.25
CA GLU A 31 -2.00 6.01 -0.34
C GLU A 31 -2.31 7.04 0.73
N ILE A 32 -1.88 8.27 0.52
CA ILE A 32 -2.18 9.44 1.34
C ILE A 32 -3.28 10.22 0.63
N ALA A 33 -4.53 9.93 0.99
CA ALA A 33 -5.70 10.57 0.43
C ALA A 33 -5.85 12.01 0.97
N GLY A 34 -5.30 12.98 0.24
CA GLY A 34 -5.43 14.42 0.53
C GLY A 34 -6.83 15.02 0.37
N GLY A 35 -7.83 14.21 0.03
CA GLY A 35 -9.19 14.62 -0.32
C GLY A 35 -9.67 13.92 -1.59
N PRO A 36 -10.94 14.07 -1.99
CA PRO A 36 -11.41 13.53 -3.26
C PRO A 36 -10.55 14.08 -4.39
N TRP A 37 -9.85 13.19 -5.09
CA TRP A 37 -9.02 13.50 -6.25
C TRP A 37 -9.88 14.13 -7.35
N SER A 38 -10.09 15.45 -7.31
CA SER A 38 -10.76 16.17 -8.39
C SER A 38 -9.74 16.49 -9.46
N GLY A 39 -9.26 15.44 -10.16
CA GLY A 39 -8.38 15.58 -11.32
C GLY A 39 -9.09 16.33 -12.44
N GLY A 40 -9.12 17.67 -12.35
CA GLY A 40 -9.39 18.66 -13.39
C GLY A 40 -10.72 18.61 -14.15
N ARG A 41 -11.51 17.54 -14.06
CA ARG A 41 -12.72 17.34 -14.85
C ARG A 41 -13.96 17.50 -13.97
N LYS A 42 -14.69 18.60 -14.18
CA LYS A 42 -16.06 18.78 -13.68
C LYS A 42 -16.91 17.59 -14.15
N GLY A 43 -17.14 16.61 -13.30
CA GLY A 43 -18.01 15.48 -13.59
C GLY A 43 -18.16 14.53 -12.42
N LYS A 44 -19.41 14.25 -12.03
CA LYS A 44 -19.82 13.35 -10.94
C LYS A 44 -19.33 11.89 -11.06
N LEU A 45 -18.70 11.51 -12.16
CA LEU A 45 -18.34 10.13 -12.52
C LEU A 45 -16.83 9.88 -12.68
N ALA A 46 -15.99 10.92 -12.73
CA ALA A 46 -14.56 10.77 -13.05
C ALA A 46 -13.73 10.11 -11.94
N THR A 47 -14.23 10.10 -10.71
CA THR A 47 -13.47 9.69 -9.52
C THR A 47 -13.74 8.27 -9.05
N LYS A 48 -14.85 7.64 -9.45
CA LYS A 48 -15.31 6.38 -8.83
C LYS A 48 -14.88 5.11 -9.57
N ALA A 49 -14.98 5.10 -10.91
CA ALA A 49 -14.66 3.91 -11.70
C ALA A 49 -13.15 3.66 -11.75
N TRP A 50 -12.35 4.71 -11.92
CA TRP A 50 -10.88 4.59 -12.04
C TRP A 50 -10.19 4.15 -10.76
N SER A 51 -10.78 4.47 -9.59
CA SER A 51 -10.23 4.08 -8.30
C SER A 51 -10.51 2.62 -7.98
N ILE A 52 -11.73 2.12 -8.26
CA ILE A 52 -12.16 0.76 -7.89
C ILE A 52 -11.31 -0.28 -8.66
N ASP A 53 -11.23 -0.16 -9.99
CA ASP A 53 -10.47 -1.10 -10.82
C ASP A 53 -8.98 -1.21 -10.44
N ARG A 54 -8.40 -0.13 -9.88
CA ARG A 54 -7.00 -0.08 -9.46
C ARG A 54 -6.76 -0.94 -8.22
N TYR A 55 -7.65 -0.86 -7.22
CA TYR A 55 -7.50 -1.63 -5.99
C TYR A 55 -7.75 -3.11 -6.24
N ASP A 56 -8.82 -3.44 -6.98
CA ASP A 56 -9.15 -4.83 -7.32
C ASP A 56 -7.98 -5.52 -8.02
N HIS A 57 -7.37 -4.85 -9.02
CA HIS A 57 -6.18 -5.38 -9.70
C HIS A 57 -4.95 -5.50 -8.80
N ALA A 58 -4.76 -4.58 -7.86
CA ALA A 58 -3.64 -4.66 -6.92
C ALA A 58 -3.81 -5.90 -6.02
N GLU A 59 -5.03 -6.16 -5.55
CA GLU A 59 -5.36 -7.37 -4.78
C GLU A 59 -5.18 -8.65 -5.60
N GLU A 60 -5.63 -8.68 -6.86
CA GLU A 60 -5.39 -9.81 -7.78
C GLU A 60 -3.89 -10.12 -7.96
N MET A 61 -3.02 -9.10 -7.88
CA MET A 61 -1.57 -9.27 -7.93
C MET A 61 -0.93 -9.63 -6.57
N GLY A 62 -1.75 -9.82 -5.54
CA GLY A 62 -1.34 -10.20 -4.19
C GLY A 62 -0.81 -9.04 -3.34
N TYR A 63 -1.13 -7.80 -3.72
CA TYR A 63 -0.86 -6.64 -2.86
C TYR A 63 -1.97 -6.44 -1.85
N ARG A 64 -1.62 -5.90 -0.68
CA ARG A 64 -2.57 -5.26 0.23
C ARG A 64 -2.39 -3.76 0.17
N PHE A 65 -3.41 -3.01 0.55
CA PHE A 65 -3.33 -1.54 0.57
C PHE A 65 -3.81 -0.95 1.89
N GLN A 66 -3.24 0.21 2.24
CA GLN A 66 -3.65 1.02 3.38
C GLN A 66 -3.76 2.47 2.94
N GLN A 67 -4.92 3.07 3.16
CA GLN A 67 -5.13 4.49 2.94
C GLN A 67 -4.96 5.26 4.25
N PHE A 68 -4.28 6.40 4.18
CA PHE A 68 -4.19 7.39 5.25
C PHE A 68 -4.71 8.73 4.77
N LEU A 69 -5.31 9.51 5.66
CA LEU A 69 -5.57 10.92 5.47
C LEU A 69 -4.36 11.73 5.96
N PRO A 70 -4.16 12.97 5.49
CA PRO A 70 -3.15 13.87 6.06
C PRO A 70 -3.28 14.02 7.58
N ALA A 71 -4.50 13.97 8.12
CA ALA A 71 -4.75 13.98 9.56
C ALA A 71 -4.13 12.76 10.28
N ASP A 72 -4.09 11.57 9.67
CA ASP A 72 -3.46 10.38 10.25
C ASP A 72 -1.95 10.52 10.37
N ILE A 73 -1.33 11.25 9.43
CA ILE A 73 0.09 11.56 9.46
C ILE A 73 0.36 12.58 10.58
N ASN A 74 -0.41 13.66 10.61
CA ASN A 74 -0.27 14.72 11.62
C ASN A 74 -0.48 14.20 13.04
N MET A 75 -1.37 13.22 13.23
CA MET A 75 -1.64 12.59 14.52
C MET A 75 -0.68 11.42 14.83
N GLY A 76 0.27 11.10 13.96
CA GLY A 76 1.24 10.01 14.14
C GLY A 76 0.64 8.60 14.02
N ARG A 77 -0.62 8.46 13.57
CA ARG A 77 -1.30 7.17 13.39
C ARG A 77 -0.63 6.33 12.32
N ALA A 78 -0.20 6.95 11.22
CA ALA A 78 0.54 6.25 10.16
C ALA A 78 1.87 5.66 10.69
N THR A 79 2.61 6.43 11.50
CA THR A 79 3.85 5.96 12.12
C THR A 79 3.61 4.81 13.09
N MET A 80 2.57 4.90 13.93
CA MET A 80 2.21 3.82 14.85
C MET A 80 1.85 2.55 14.08
N TRP A 81 1.07 2.67 13.01
CA TRP A 81 0.68 1.54 12.18
C TRP A 81 1.88 0.88 11.51
N LEU A 82 2.85 1.65 10.97
CA LEU A 82 4.08 1.10 10.39
C LEU A 82 4.92 0.33 11.41
N ARG A 83 4.96 0.80 12.67
CA ARG A 83 5.65 0.07 13.76
C ARG A 83 4.96 -1.26 14.07
N ASN A 84 3.63 -1.28 14.11
CA ASN A 84 2.86 -2.50 14.34
C ASN A 84 2.98 -3.49 13.19
N LEU A 85 2.92 -3.00 11.94
CA LEU A 85 3.17 -3.81 10.75
C LEU A 85 4.54 -4.48 10.81
N LYS A 86 5.58 -3.72 11.14
CA LYS A 86 6.92 -4.28 11.30
C LYS A 86 6.99 -5.33 12.41
N ALA A 87 6.31 -5.10 13.54
CA ALA A 87 6.28 -6.03 14.65
C ALA A 87 5.53 -7.34 14.32
N SER A 88 4.47 -7.28 13.51
CA SER A 88 3.70 -8.46 13.12
C SER A 88 4.43 -9.36 12.11
N TYR A 89 5.38 -8.82 11.36
CA TYR A 89 6.23 -9.55 10.41
C TYR A 89 7.56 -9.97 11.04
N GLY A 90 7.54 -10.40 12.30
CA GLY A 90 8.72 -10.87 13.03
C GLY A 90 9.55 -11.91 12.27
N PRO A 91 10.79 -12.22 12.71
CA PRO A 91 11.70 -13.08 11.97
C PRO A 91 11.00 -14.38 11.61
N VAL A 92 10.98 -14.70 10.31
CA VAL A 92 10.49 -15.98 9.78
C VAL A 92 11.10 -17.06 10.66
N GLN A 93 10.27 -17.76 11.44
CA GLN A 93 10.75 -18.94 12.15
C GLN A 93 11.10 -19.95 11.07
N THR A 94 12.40 -20.11 10.82
CA THR A 94 12.95 -21.20 10.02
C THR A 94 12.44 -22.48 10.68
N ILE A 95 11.52 -23.18 10.01
CA ILE A 95 11.14 -24.53 10.39
C ILE A 95 12.47 -25.32 10.43
N PRO A 96 12.84 -25.95 11.56
CA PRO A 96 14.01 -26.80 11.56
C PRO A 96 13.74 -27.93 10.57
N THR A 97 14.61 -28.06 9.58
CA THR A 97 14.67 -29.26 8.75
C THR A 97 14.83 -30.42 9.71
N ILE A 98 13.78 -31.23 9.86
CA ILE A 98 13.87 -32.51 10.55
C ILE A 98 14.69 -33.37 9.58
N GLU A 99 15.99 -33.43 9.80
CA GLU A 99 16.82 -34.50 9.24
C GLU A 99 16.32 -35.79 9.89
N SER A 100 15.58 -36.57 9.12
CA SER A 100 15.26 -37.95 9.47
C SER A 100 16.46 -38.81 9.08
N ASP A 101 17.15 -39.36 10.08
CA ASP A 101 18.07 -40.51 9.96
C ASP A 101 17.34 -41.76 9.44
#